data_AF-A0A7C8ULM3-F1
#
_entry.id   AF-A0A7C8ULM3-F1
#
_cell.length_a   1.000
_cell.length_b   1.000
_cell.length_c   1.000
_cell.angle_alpha   90.00
_cell.angle_beta   90.00
_cell.angle_gamma   90.00
#
_symmetry.space_group_name_H-M   'P 1'
#
loop_
_entity.id
_entity.type
_entity.pdbx_description
1 polymer ?
#
loop_
_entity_poly.entity_id
_entity_poly.type
_entity_poly.pdbx_seq_one_letter_code
_entity_poly.pdbx_strand_id
1 'polypeptide(L)'
;MFLAPLSPFELNLSGRDRKEVLTALSTTTHPSAFKSVLPQVETSLRQQSHPNFVRYALSTANHGRVAAMRWGGFILILVAIALAVGLSLGKVPKAVRVGVPTFALFFGVASVLDGQRSVCLVLLSLGLRDRFAWEKDTDCMCDSQVVECDLEKASTISFDLFDGPIPRDEDREAIIQKFEKRNVISHLLFGWSTLGGIDPEVRRVQKLIVMQNIAISLAFTIVLGIILTVAPSGNMY
;
A
#
# COMPACT_ATOMS: atom_id res chain seq x y z
N MET A 1 -20.35 -13.90 -17.40
CA MET A 1 -20.39 -13.34 -18.77
C MET A 1 -20.17 -11.82 -18.70
N PHE A 2 -19.07 -11.29 -19.25
CA PHE A 2 -18.61 -9.90 -19.00
C PHE A 2 -19.52 -8.77 -19.53
N LEU A 3 -20.44 -9.06 -20.44
CA LEU A 3 -21.32 -8.07 -21.11
C LEU A 3 -22.76 -8.10 -20.61
N ALA A 4 -23.13 -9.13 -19.83
CA ALA A 4 -24.48 -9.26 -19.30
C ALA A 4 -24.70 -8.29 -18.13
N PRO A 5 -25.84 -7.58 -18.09
CA PRO A 5 -26.15 -6.70 -16.97
C PRO A 5 -26.30 -7.53 -15.67
N LEU A 6 -25.79 -6.98 -14.56
CA LEU A 6 -25.72 -7.62 -13.25
C LEU A 6 -24.85 -8.90 -13.21
N SER A 7 -23.97 -9.11 -14.19
CA SER A 7 -22.99 -10.19 -14.07
C SER A 7 -21.96 -9.83 -13.00
N PRO A 8 -21.47 -10.80 -12.19
CA PRO A 8 -20.39 -10.56 -11.24
C PRO A 8 -19.10 -10.00 -11.88
N PHE A 9 -18.94 -10.18 -13.20
CA PHE A 9 -17.80 -9.71 -13.98
C PHE A 9 -18.20 -8.66 -15.02
N GLU A 10 -19.28 -7.91 -14.77
CA GLU A 10 -19.75 -6.88 -15.69
C GLU A 10 -18.69 -5.81 -15.95
N LEU A 11 -18.35 -5.60 -17.22
CA LEU A 11 -17.50 -4.49 -17.65
C LEU A 11 -18.24 -3.15 -17.50
N ASN A 12 -17.54 -2.16 -16.95
CA ASN A 12 -18.02 -0.79 -16.85
C ASN A 12 -18.04 -0.11 -18.22
N LEU A 13 -19.09 -0.35 -18.99
CA LEU A 13 -19.31 0.17 -20.34
C LEU A 13 -20.46 1.16 -20.35
N SER A 14 -20.46 2.06 -21.34
CA SER A 14 -21.62 2.90 -21.58
C SER A 14 -22.83 2.04 -21.95
N GLY A 15 -24.02 2.39 -21.45
CA GLY A 15 -25.26 1.68 -21.77
C GLY A 15 -25.60 1.67 -23.27
N ARG A 16 -25.11 2.67 -24.01
CA ARG A 16 -25.22 2.72 -25.49
C ARG A 16 -24.33 1.66 -26.14
N ASP A 17 -23.04 1.69 -25.82
CA ASP A 17 -22.02 0.84 -26.46
C ASP A 17 -22.27 -0.64 -26.13
N ARG A 18 -22.75 -0.93 -24.91
CA ARG A 18 -23.19 -2.26 -24.52
C ARG A 18 -24.34 -2.78 -25.38
N LYS A 19 -25.38 -1.98 -25.61
CA LYS A 19 -26.53 -2.36 -26.45
C LYS A 19 -26.11 -2.58 -27.90
N GLU A 20 -25.22 -1.74 -28.41
CA GLU A 20 -24.67 -1.87 -29.75
C GLU A 20 -23.89 -3.18 -29.92
N VAL A 21 -23.00 -3.51 -28.98
CA VAL A 21 -22.25 -4.77 -29.01
C VAL A 21 -23.16 -5.98 -28.86
N LEU A 22 -24.16 -5.94 -27.98
CA LEU A 22 -25.12 -7.05 -27.83
C LEU A 22 -25.97 -7.26 -29.10
N THR A 23 -26.32 -6.18 -29.80
CA THR A 23 -27.05 -6.23 -31.08
C THR A 23 -26.15 -6.71 -32.23
N ALA A 24 -24.87 -6.34 -32.21
CA ALA A 24 -23.90 -6.87 -33.16
C ALA A 24 -23.64 -8.37 -32.91
N LEU A 25 -23.52 -8.79 -31.65
CA LEU A 25 -23.29 -10.19 -31.28
C LEU A 25 -24.50 -11.10 -31.55
N SER A 26 -25.71 -10.57 -31.62
CA SER A 26 -26.89 -11.35 -32.03
C SER A 26 -26.90 -11.64 -33.54
N THR A 27 -26.14 -10.88 -34.33
CA THR A 27 -26.11 -11.00 -35.80
C THR A 27 -24.80 -11.58 -36.33
N THR A 28 -23.68 -11.38 -35.62
CA THR A 28 -22.36 -11.86 -36.02
C THR A 28 -21.49 -12.25 -34.83
N THR A 29 -20.73 -13.35 -34.99
CA THR A 29 -19.71 -13.81 -34.03
C THR A 29 -18.31 -13.29 -34.36
N HIS A 30 -18.17 -12.42 -35.36
CA HIS A 30 -16.88 -11.90 -35.80
C HIS A 30 -16.31 -10.92 -34.75
N PRO A 31 -14.99 -10.95 -34.45
CA PRO A 31 -14.37 -10.08 -33.44
C PRO A 31 -14.51 -8.58 -33.71
N SER A 32 -14.85 -8.19 -34.94
CA SER A 32 -15.14 -6.79 -35.28
C SER A 32 -16.35 -6.21 -34.53
N ALA A 33 -17.24 -7.06 -34.00
CA ALA A 33 -18.37 -6.62 -33.18
C ALA A 33 -17.92 -5.84 -31.93
N PHE A 34 -16.69 -6.05 -31.44
CA PHE A 34 -16.14 -5.37 -30.26
C PHE A 34 -15.43 -4.06 -30.55
N LYS A 35 -15.33 -3.64 -31.83
CA LYS A 35 -14.54 -2.48 -32.23
C LYS A 35 -15.02 -1.17 -31.58
N SER A 36 -16.32 -1.04 -31.31
CA SER A 36 -16.91 0.13 -30.65
C SER A 36 -16.53 0.23 -29.17
N VAL A 37 -16.38 -0.90 -28.47
CA VAL A 37 -16.12 -0.97 -27.03
C VAL A 37 -14.63 -0.99 -26.68
N LEU A 38 -13.78 -1.49 -27.58
CA LEU A 38 -12.33 -1.57 -27.40
C LEU A 38 -11.68 -0.26 -26.91
N PRO A 39 -11.95 0.93 -27.50
CA PRO A 39 -11.31 2.16 -27.04
C PRO A 39 -11.75 2.55 -25.62
N GLN A 40 -12.99 2.25 -25.22
CA GLN A 40 -13.47 2.54 -23.87
C GLN A 40 -12.73 1.68 -22.84
N VAL A 41 -12.59 0.38 -23.12
CA VAL A 41 -11.86 -0.57 -22.26
C VAL A 41 -10.38 -0.20 -22.20
N GLU A 42 -9.75 0.09 -23.35
CA GLU A 42 -8.35 0.52 -23.41
C GLU A 42 -8.11 1.80 -22.60
N THR A 43 -9.02 2.77 -22.71
CA THR A 43 -8.93 4.02 -21.95
C THR A 43 -9.05 3.77 -20.45
N SER A 44 -10.01 2.94 -20.01
CA SER A 44 -10.15 2.58 -18.60
C SER A 44 -8.91 1.85 -18.07
N LEU A 45 -8.35 0.90 -18.85
CA LEU A 45 -7.12 0.19 -18.50
C LEU A 45 -5.94 1.15 -18.33
N ARG A 46 -5.73 2.05 -19.30
CA ARG A 46 -4.58 2.98 -19.30
C ARG A 46 -4.71 4.08 -18.25
N GLN A 47 -5.91 4.62 -18.05
CA GLN A 47 -6.12 5.80 -17.21
C GLN A 47 -6.50 5.46 -15.76
N GLN A 48 -7.09 4.30 -15.50
CA GLN A 48 -7.54 3.92 -14.16
C GLN A 48 -6.77 2.72 -13.64
N SER A 49 -6.85 1.57 -14.31
CA SER A 49 -6.28 0.32 -13.81
C SER A 49 -4.77 0.37 -13.73
N HIS A 50 -4.09 0.86 -14.77
CA HIS A 50 -2.63 0.93 -14.82
C HIS A 50 -2.01 1.84 -13.74
N PRO A 51 -2.41 3.12 -13.58
CA PRO A 51 -1.85 3.96 -12.52
C PRO A 51 -2.20 3.45 -11.12
N ASN A 52 -3.39 2.86 -10.93
CA ASN A 52 -3.73 2.22 -9.66
C ASN A 52 -2.85 1.01 -9.40
N PHE A 53 -2.63 0.15 -10.40
CA PHE A 53 -1.71 -0.98 -10.31
C PHE A 53 -0.31 -0.52 -9.92
N VAL A 54 0.24 0.50 -10.57
CA VAL A 54 1.56 1.06 -10.22
C VAL A 54 1.60 1.57 -8.78
N ARG A 55 0.55 2.28 -8.33
CA ARG A 55 0.46 2.77 -6.94
C ARG A 55 0.43 1.63 -5.94
N TYR A 56 -0.37 0.59 -6.20
CA TYR A 56 -0.41 -0.58 -5.34
C TYR A 56 0.93 -1.31 -5.38
N ALA A 57 1.49 -1.59 -6.55
CA ALA A 57 2.78 -2.25 -6.74
C ALA A 57 3.93 -1.59 -5.99
N LEU A 58 3.88 -0.26 -5.85
CA LEU A 58 4.87 0.52 -5.13
C LEU A 58 4.62 0.60 -3.61
N SER A 59 3.39 0.36 -3.16
CA SER A 59 3.01 0.40 -1.75
C SER A 59 3.72 -0.70 -0.96
N THR A 60 4.43 -0.32 0.10
CA THR A 60 5.13 -1.28 0.96
C THR A 60 4.23 -1.87 2.04
N ALA A 61 3.17 -1.13 2.41
CA ALA A 61 2.36 -1.40 3.58
C ALA A 61 0.86 -1.49 3.24
N ASN A 62 0.14 -2.34 3.99
CA ASN A 62 -1.32 -2.37 3.99
C ASN A 62 -1.91 -1.05 4.54
N HIS A 63 -3.14 -0.72 4.13
CA HIS A 63 -3.86 0.48 4.54
C HIS A 63 -3.91 0.67 6.06
N GLY A 64 -4.10 -0.41 6.82
CA GLY A 64 -4.07 -0.35 8.30
C GLY A 64 -2.71 0.06 8.87
N ARG A 65 -1.60 -0.43 8.29
CA ARG A 65 -0.24 -0.06 8.71
C ARG A 65 0.11 1.36 8.30
N VAL A 66 -0.28 1.77 7.10
CA VAL A 66 -0.12 3.16 6.64
C VAL A 66 -0.88 4.11 7.55
N ALA A 67 -2.10 3.76 7.95
CA ALA A 67 -2.87 4.54 8.91
C ALA A 67 -2.16 4.62 10.27
N ALA A 68 -1.70 3.48 10.82
CA ALA A 68 -0.98 3.46 12.08
C ALA A 68 0.32 4.30 12.04
N MET A 69 1.07 4.23 10.94
CA MET A 69 2.27 5.03 10.72
C MET A 69 1.96 6.53 10.65
N ARG A 70 0.90 6.92 9.94
CA ARG A 70 0.46 8.32 9.86
C ARG A 70 0.04 8.84 11.23
N TRP A 71 -0.80 8.09 11.96
CA TRP A 71 -1.24 8.46 13.31
C TRP A 71 -0.07 8.53 14.30
N GLY A 72 0.84 7.56 14.27
CA GLY A 72 2.07 7.59 15.06
C GLY A 72 2.94 8.80 14.75
N GLY A 73 3.08 9.17 13.47
CA GLY A 73 3.77 10.38 13.03
C GLY A 73 3.11 11.65 13.56
N PHE A 74 1.78 11.78 13.48
CA PHE A 74 1.05 12.91 14.05
C PHE A 74 1.22 13.02 15.57
N ILE A 75 1.11 11.91 16.29
CA ILE A 75 1.33 11.87 17.74
C ILE A 75 2.76 12.32 18.07
N LEU A 76 3.76 11.85 17.32
CA LEU A 76 5.15 12.24 17.53
C LEU A 76 5.37 13.74 17.29
N ILE A 77 4.71 14.34 16.29
CA ILE A 77 4.72 15.78 16.06
C ILE A 77 4.11 16.53 17.25
N LEU A 78 2.95 16.09 17.76
CA LEU A 78 2.31 16.72 18.92
C LEU A 78 3.18 16.64 20.18
N VAL A 79 3.80 15.49 20.45
CA VAL A 79 4.75 15.31 21.55
C VAL A 79 5.96 16.20 21.36
N ALA A 80 6.49 16.33 20.15
CA ALA A 80 7.62 17.20 19.88
C ALA A 80 7.31 18.68 20.11
N ILE A 81 6.10 19.13 19.75
CA ILE A 81 5.62 20.48 20.05
C ILE A 81 5.47 20.67 21.57
N ALA A 82 4.87 19.71 22.27
CA ALA A 82 4.73 19.76 23.72
C ALA A 82 6.09 19.81 24.43
N LEU A 83 7.07 19.03 23.96
CA LEU A 83 8.45 19.08 24.44
C LEU A 83 9.12 20.41 24.13
N ALA A 84 8.91 20.98 22.93
CA ALA A 84 9.45 22.28 22.57
C ALA A 84 8.93 23.38 23.51
N VAL A 85 7.64 23.38 23.83
CA VAL A 85 7.03 24.33 24.77
C VAL A 85 7.53 24.09 26.19
N GLY A 86 7.48 22.84 26.67
CA GLY A 86 7.88 22.47 28.03
C GLY A 86 9.37 22.77 28.31
N LEU A 87 10.26 22.41 27.39
CA LEU A 87 11.69 22.68 27.51
C LEU A 87 12.01 24.18 27.33
N SER A 88 11.15 24.96 26.67
CA SER A 88 11.33 26.42 26.54
C SER A 88 11.01 27.19 27.82
N LEU A 89 10.21 26.59 28.72
CA LEU A 89 9.82 27.18 30.00
C LEU A 89 10.79 26.87 31.16
N GLY A 90 11.72 25.92 30.97
CA GLY A 90 12.65 25.47 32.01
C GLY A 90 14.10 25.93 31.80
N LYS A 91 14.91 25.82 32.86
CA LYS A 91 16.37 26.07 32.84
C LYS A 91 17.19 24.92 32.23
N VAL A 92 16.87 24.54 31.00
CA VAL A 92 17.59 23.47 30.28
C VAL A 92 18.65 24.09 29.35
N PRO A 93 19.85 23.49 29.18
CA PRO A 93 20.83 23.98 28.21
C PRO A 93 20.24 24.09 26.80
N LYS A 94 20.60 25.16 26.09
CA LYS A 94 20.06 25.51 24.74
C LYS A 94 20.12 24.35 23.75
N ALA A 95 21.19 23.54 23.79
CA ALA A 95 21.39 22.39 22.91
C ALA A 95 20.31 21.32 23.09
N VAL A 96 19.96 20.97 24.34
CA VAL A 96 18.94 19.95 24.63
C VAL A 96 17.54 20.51 24.35
N ARG A 97 17.32 21.80 24.68
CA ARG A 97 16.06 22.50 24.42
C ARG A 97 15.65 22.48 22.96
N VAL A 98 16.61 22.68 22.04
CA VAL A 98 16.34 22.72 20.59
C VAL A 98 16.51 21.35 19.96
N GLY A 99 17.54 20.61 20.35
CA GLY A 99 17.90 19.33 19.73
C GLY A 99 16.80 18.29 19.87
N VAL A 100 16.33 18.03 21.09
CA VAL A 100 15.33 16.98 21.37
C VAL A 100 14.04 17.18 20.55
N PRO A 101 13.36 18.34 20.60
CA PRO A 101 12.14 18.53 19.82
C PRO A 101 12.39 18.57 18.31
N THR A 102 13.54 19.09 17.84
CA THR A 102 13.86 19.11 16.40
C THR A 102 14.05 17.69 15.85
N PHE A 103 14.73 16.81 16.59
CA PHE A 103 14.87 15.40 16.21
C PHE A 103 13.53 14.67 16.22
N ALA A 104 12.71 14.87 17.25
CA ALA A 104 11.38 14.26 17.32
C ALA A 104 10.47 14.74 16.18
N LEU A 105 10.50 16.04 15.85
CA LEU A 105 9.78 16.60 14.69
C LEU A 105 10.26 15.99 13.37
N PHE A 106 11.57 15.75 13.22
CA PHE A 106 12.12 15.18 11.99
C PHE A 106 11.57 13.78 11.71
N PHE A 107 11.59 12.90 12.71
CA PHE A 107 11.02 11.56 12.58
C PHE A 107 9.50 11.60 12.41
N GLY A 108 8.81 12.54 13.07
CA GLY A 108 7.36 12.71 12.94
C GLY A 108 6.95 13.10 11.51
N VAL A 109 7.58 14.14 10.96
CA VAL A 109 7.29 14.64 9.61
C VAL A 109 7.69 13.62 8.55
N ALA A 110 8.86 12.99 8.67
CA ALA A 110 9.28 11.92 7.76
C ALA A 110 8.25 10.79 7.73
N SER A 111 7.76 10.36 8.91
CA SER A 111 6.77 9.27 9.01
C SER A 111 5.43 9.62 8.37
N VAL A 112 4.97 10.87 8.47
CA VAL A 112 3.72 11.32 7.83
C VAL A 112 3.86 11.36 6.31
N LEU A 113 4.98 11.90 5.78
CA LEU A 113 5.24 12.02 4.34
C LEU A 113 5.39 10.64 3.68
N ASP A 114 6.12 9.74 4.31
CA ASP A 114 6.25 8.35 3.87
C ASP A 114 4.89 7.65 3.86
N GLY A 115 4.11 7.84 4.94
CA GLY A 115 2.75 7.36 5.03
C GLY A 115 1.88 7.86 3.88
N GLN A 116 1.98 9.12 3.44
CA GLN A 116 1.19 9.65 2.30
C GLN A 116 1.41 8.88 0.99
N ARG A 117 2.61 8.35 0.77
CA ARG A 117 2.95 7.55 -0.42
C ARG A 117 2.77 6.04 -0.22
N SER A 118 2.25 5.62 0.94
CA SER A 118 2.10 4.21 1.34
C SER A 118 3.43 3.44 1.37
N VAL A 119 4.54 4.16 1.54
CA VAL A 119 5.88 3.59 1.75
C VAL A 119 6.23 3.76 3.21
N CYS A 120 6.91 2.79 3.80
CA CYS A 120 7.38 2.87 5.18
C CYS A 120 8.88 2.66 5.23
N LEU A 121 9.61 3.63 5.78
CA LEU A 121 11.06 3.56 5.96
C LEU A 121 11.49 2.29 6.70
N VAL A 122 10.77 1.90 7.76
CA VAL A 122 11.08 0.73 8.60
C VAL A 122 10.89 -0.57 7.83
N LEU A 123 9.84 -0.68 7.03
CA LEU A 123 9.61 -1.89 6.22
C LEU A 123 10.63 -1.99 5.09
N LEU A 124 10.95 -0.86 4.46
CA LEU A 124 11.98 -0.81 3.41
C LEU A 124 13.37 -1.18 3.95
N SER A 125 13.72 -0.76 5.17
CA SER A 125 14.99 -1.10 5.80
C SER A 125 15.06 -2.59 6.18
N LEU A 126 13.95 -3.16 6.65
CA LEU A 126 13.84 -4.60 6.93
C LEU A 126 13.73 -5.45 5.65
N GLY A 127 13.55 -4.83 4.49
CA GLY A 127 13.35 -5.54 3.22
C GLY A 127 12.03 -6.32 3.17
N LEU A 128 11.07 -5.94 4.01
CA LEU A 128 9.78 -6.61 4.16
C LEU A 128 8.73 -5.84 3.36
N ARG A 129 7.86 -6.56 2.66
CA ARG A 129 6.70 -6.00 1.96
C ARG A 129 5.48 -6.85 2.22
N ASP A 130 4.30 -6.22 2.34
CA ASP A 130 3.04 -6.95 2.32
C ASP A 130 2.76 -7.53 0.92
N ARG A 131 2.23 -8.76 0.87
CA ARG A 131 1.72 -9.38 -0.37
C ARG A 131 0.51 -8.61 -0.90
N PHE A 132 0.49 -8.38 -2.22
CA PHE A 132 -0.68 -7.81 -2.88
C PHE A 132 -1.83 -8.80 -2.96
N ALA A 133 -3.05 -8.29 -3.17
CA ALA A 133 -4.24 -9.14 -3.29
C ALA A 133 -4.07 -10.20 -4.38
N TRP A 134 -3.53 -9.82 -5.53
CA TRP A 134 -3.30 -10.74 -6.66
C TRP A 134 -2.14 -11.72 -6.45
N GLU A 135 -1.24 -11.47 -5.48
CA GLU A 135 -0.17 -12.41 -5.10
C GLU A 135 -0.66 -13.44 -4.08
N LYS A 136 -1.76 -13.15 -3.36
CA LYS A 136 -2.35 -14.06 -2.38
C LYS A 136 -3.11 -15.20 -3.06
N ASP A 137 -3.72 -14.93 -4.20
CA ASP A 137 -4.53 -15.90 -4.93
C ASP A 137 -3.68 -16.93 -5.69
N THR A 138 -2.41 -16.60 -5.97
CA THR A 138 -1.44 -17.54 -6.58
C THR A 138 -0.96 -18.63 -5.62
N ASP A 139 -1.00 -18.39 -4.31
CA ASP A 139 -0.59 -19.41 -3.32
C ASP A 139 -1.64 -20.54 -3.25
N CYS A 140 -2.93 -20.24 -3.47
CA CYS A 140 -3.99 -21.25 -3.58
C CYS A 140 -3.81 -22.18 -4.80
N MET A 141 -2.95 -21.80 -5.75
CA MET A 141 -2.69 -22.55 -6.98
C MET A 141 -1.35 -23.29 -6.95
N CYS A 142 -0.45 -23.00 -6.00
CA CYS A 142 0.97 -23.39 -6.10
C CYS A 142 1.62 -23.86 -4.78
N ASP A 143 0.86 -24.38 -3.81
CA ASP A 143 1.45 -25.11 -2.66
C ASP A 143 1.35 -26.65 -2.77
N SER A 144 0.97 -27.17 -3.95
CA SER A 144 1.47 -28.49 -4.36
C SER A 144 2.84 -28.27 -4.97
N GLN A 145 3.87 -28.69 -4.23
CA GLN A 145 5.27 -28.83 -4.62
C GLN A 145 5.50 -28.71 -6.14
N VAL A 146 6.35 -27.76 -6.53
CA VAL A 146 6.96 -27.70 -7.86
C VAL A 146 7.72 -29.01 -8.10
N VAL A 147 7.02 -30.03 -8.58
CA VAL A 147 7.55 -31.00 -9.53
C VAL A 147 7.24 -30.39 -10.88
N GLU A 148 8.31 -30.15 -11.61
CA GLU A 148 8.42 -29.59 -12.94
C GLU A 148 7.54 -30.35 -13.96
N CYS A 149 6.23 -30.10 -13.98
CA CYS A 149 5.29 -30.52 -15.02
C CYS A 149 4.05 -29.61 -14.98
N ASP A 150 3.58 -29.20 -16.15
CA ASP A 150 2.22 -28.69 -16.43
C ASP A 150 1.92 -27.20 -16.21
N LEU A 151 2.65 -26.35 -16.93
CA LEU A 151 2.21 -24.99 -17.30
C LEU A 151 0.84 -24.99 -18.04
N GLU A 152 0.45 -26.11 -18.66
CA GLU A 152 -0.83 -26.25 -19.36
C GLU A 152 -2.03 -26.42 -18.42
N LYS A 153 -1.89 -27.07 -17.26
CA LYS A 153 -3.01 -27.33 -16.34
C LYS A 153 -3.45 -26.11 -15.53
N ALA A 154 -2.53 -25.18 -15.25
CA ALA A 154 -2.87 -23.92 -14.58
C ALA A 154 -3.84 -23.07 -15.42
N SER A 155 -3.80 -23.19 -16.76
CA SER A 155 -4.70 -22.45 -17.64
C SER A 155 -6.14 -23.00 -17.59
N THR A 156 -6.32 -24.31 -17.48
CA THR A 156 -7.65 -24.96 -17.43
C THR A 156 -8.36 -24.77 -16.09
N ILE A 157 -7.61 -24.71 -14.98
CA ILE A 157 -8.19 -24.54 -13.63
C ILE A 157 -8.84 -23.16 -13.46
N SER A 158 -8.34 -22.13 -14.17
CA SER A 158 -8.90 -20.78 -14.12
C SER A 158 -10.35 -20.66 -14.61
N PHE A 159 -10.80 -21.60 -15.44
CA PHE A 159 -12.17 -21.61 -15.98
C PHE A 159 -13.13 -22.41 -15.10
N ASP A 160 -12.69 -23.51 -14.49
CA ASP A 160 -13.54 -24.37 -13.64
C ASP A 160 -13.90 -23.72 -12.29
N LEU A 161 -13.14 -22.72 -11.83
CA LEU A 161 -13.47 -21.95 -10.63
C LEU A 161 -14.69 -21.02 -10.80
N PHE A 162 -15.18 -20.82 -12.04
CA PHE A 162 -16.32 -19.95 -12.32
C PHE A 162 -17.69 -20.59 -12.03
N ASP A 163 -17.78 -21.92 -11.91
CA ASP A 163 -19.06 -22.66 -11.79
C ASP A 163 -19.12 -23.60 -10.57
N GLY A 164 -18.04 -23.73 -9.79
CA GLY A 164 -17.94 -24.64 -8.64
C GLY A 164 -18.06 -23.96 -7.26
N PRO A 165 -18.52 -24.67 -6.21
CA PRO A 165 -18.41 -24.18 -4.83
C PRO A 165 -16.94 -23.96 -4.46
N ILE A 166 -16.60 -22.80 -3.90
CA ILE A 166 -15.26 -22.47 -3.43
C ILE A 166 -14.80 -23.58 -2.47
N PRO A 167 -13.68 -24.28 -2.75
CA PRO A 167 -13.18 -25.32 -1.86
C PRO A 167 -12.93 -24.75 -0.46
N ARG A 168 -13.43 -25.42 0.58
CA ARG A 168 -13.09 -25.10 1.97
C ARG A 168 -11.65 -25.51 2.21
N ASP A 169 -10.81 -24.51 2.38
CA ASP A 169 -9.37 -24.66 2.49
C ASP A 169 -9.00 -24.85 3.97
N GLU A 170 -8.81 -26.09 4.40
CA GLU A 170 -8.51 -26.47 5.79
C GLU A 170 -7.21 -25.81 6.30
N ASP A 171 -6.25 -25.59 5.38
CA ASP A 171 -5.00 -24.90 5.66
C ASP A 171 -5.23 -23.42 5.97
N ARG A 172 -6.20 -22.78 5.31
CA ARG A 172 -6.58 -21.39 5.59
C ARG A 172 -7.12 -21.25 7.01
N GLU A 173 -7.92 -22.20 7.48
CA GLU A 173 -8.47 -22.21 8.84
C GLU A 173 -7.37 -22.42 9.89
N ALA A 174 -6.44 -23.34 9.65
CA ALA A 174 -5.28 -23.55 10.52
C ALA A 174 -4.38 -22.32 10.61
N ILE A 175 -4.19 -21.62 9.49
CA ILE A 175 -3.45 -20.37 9.44
C ILE A 175 -4.18 -19.28 10.25
N ILE A 176 -5.50 -19.11 10.08
CA ILE A 176 -6.35 -18.17 10.84
C ILE A 176 -6.26 -18.43 12.36
N GLN A 177 -6.28 -19.69 12.79
CA GLN A 177 -6.15 -20.04 14.21
C GLN A 177 -4.78 -19.68 14.79
N LYS A 178 -3.72 -19.70 13.97
CA LYS A 178 -2.38 -19.24 14.35
C LYS A 178 -2.29 -17.70 14.45
N PHE A 179 -3.20 -16.96 13.78
CA PHE A 179 -3.32 -15.49 13.86
C PHE A 179 -3.96 -15.01 15.15
N GLU A 180 -5.03 -15.68 15.58
CA GLU A 180 -5.80 -15.29 16.76
C GLU A 180 -4.94 -15.32 18.04
N LYS A 181 -3.94 -16.20 18.09
CA LYS A 181 -3.04 -16.35 19.24
C LYS A 181 -1.93 -15.29 19.34
N ARG A 182 -1.77 -14.38 18.38
CA ARG A 182 -0.68 -13.38 18.40
C ARG A 182 -1.15 -12.05 19.01
N ASN A 183 -0.31 -11.45 19.87
CA ASN A 183 -0.58 -10.13 20.48
C ASN A 183 -0.87 -9.07 19.41
N VAL A 184 -1.82 -8.17 19.70
CA VAL A 184 -2.32 -7.11 18.80
C VAL A 184 -1.22 -6.26 18.15
N ILE A 185 -0.13 -6.01 18.90
CA ILE A 185 1.04 -5.26 18.43
C ILE A 185 1.82 -6.04 17.36
N SER A 186 2.02 -7.34 17.57
CA SER A 186 2.64 -8.21 16.56
C SER A 186 1.75 -8.40 15.34
N HIS A 187 0.43 -8.33 15.52
CA HIS A 187 -0.51 -8.38 14.41
C HIS A 187 -0.44 -7.09 13.56
N LEU A 188 -0.36 -5.93 14.23
CA LEU A 188 -0.23 -4.62 13.58
C LEU A 188 1.12 -4.48 12.85
N LEU A 189 2.23 -4.83 13.51
CA LEU A 189 3.59 -4.64 13.00
C LEU A 189 4.06 -5.76 12.07
N PHE A 190 3.69 -7.02 12.34
CA PHE A 190 4.21 -8.22 11.65
C PHE A 190 3.11 -9.13 11.06
N GLY A 191 1.91 -8.60 10.86
CA GLY A 191 0.80 -9.28 10.18
C GLY A 191 1.15 -9.99 8.85
N TRP A 192 0.89 -11.29 8.88
CA TRP A 192 0.73 -12.36 7.88
C TRP A 192 1.67 -12.60 6.69
N SER A 193 2.29 -11.63 6.03
CA SER A 193 2.76 -11.93 4.66
C SER A 193 3.94 -11.10 4.21
N THR A 194 5.07 -11.25 4.89
CA THR A 194 6.34 -10.65 4.47
C THR A 194 7.13 -11.65 3.65
N LEU A 195 7.04 -11.57 2.32
CA LEU A 195 8.00 -12.25 1.46
C LEU A 195 9.30 -11.43 1.39
N GLY A 196 10.43 -12.13 1.46
CA GLY A 196 11.72 -11.58 1.05
C GLY A 196 11.86 -11.72 -0.45
N GLY A 197 12.13 -10.62 -1.15
CA GLY A 197 12.28 -10.62 -2.61
C GLY A 197 11.44 -9.54 -3.26
N ILE A 198 11.85 -8.28 -3.09
CA ILE A 198 11.28 -7.16 -3.85
C ILE A 198 12.06 -7.06 -5.15
N ASP A 199 11.36 -6.88 -6.27
CA ASP A 199 11.99 -6.55 -7.55
C ASP A 199 12.99 -5.40 -7.38
N PRO A 200 14.23 -5.55 -7.87
CA PRO A 200 15.28 -4.55 -7.63
C PRO A 200 14.90 -3.17 -8.18
N GLU A 201 14.10 -3.13 -9.24
CA GLU A 201 13.60 -1.91 -9.86
C GLU A 201 12.54 -1.21 -9.00
N VAL A 202 11.59 -1.95 -8.43
CA VAL A 202 10.58 -1.38 -7.52
C VAL A 202 11.27 -0.84 -6.27
N ARG A 203 12.25 -1.57 -5.73
CA ARG A 203 13.03 -1.14 -4.58
C ARG A 203 13.83 0.14 -4.86
N ARG A 204 14.34 0.32 -6.08
CA ARG A 204 15.03 1.55 -6.50
C ARG A 204 14.09 2.74 -6.43
N VAL A 205 12.88 2.61 -6.98
CA VAL A 205 11.87 3.69 -6.96
C VAL A 205 11.43 4.00 -5.52
N GLN A 206 11.19 2.99 -4.69
CA GLN A 206 10.84 3.20 -3.27
C GLN A 206 11.93 3.96 -2.51
N LYS A 207 13.20 3.59 -2.71
CA LYS A 207 14.34 4.30 -2.10
C LYS A 207 14.40 5.77 -2.54
N LEU A 208 14.17 6.06 -3.82
CA LEU A 208 14.16 7.43 -4.32
C LEU A 208 13.07 8.28 -3.65
N ILE A 209 11.86 7.73 -3.49
CA ILE A 209 10.75 8.41 -2.80
C ILE A 209 11.08 8.68 -1.34
N VAL A 210 11.62 7.69 -0.64
CA VAL A 210 12.01 7.84 0.77
C VAL A 210 13.13 8.87 0.93
N MET A 211 14.14 8.86 0.06
CA MET A 211 15.20 9.88 0.11
C MET A 211 14.64 11.28 -0.14
N GLN A 212 13.70 11.42 -1.08
CA GLN A 212 13.04 12.70 -1.34
C GLN A 212 12.26 13.18 -0.10
N ASN A 213 11.49 12.29 0.54
CA ASN A 213 10.73 12.62 1.74
C ASN A 213 11.63 12.98 2.93
N ILE A 214 12.73 12.25 3.12
CA ILE A 214 13.75 12.55 4.15
C ILE A 214 14.40 13.92 3.88
N ALA A 215 14.69 14.26 2.63
CA ALA A 215 15.25 15.57 2.29
C ALA A 215 14.25 16.70 2.60
N ILE A 216 12.97 16.51 2.27
CA ILE A 216 11.90 17.47 2.58
C ILE A 216 11.72 17.62 4.09
N SER A 217 11.69 16.51 4.84
CA SER A 217 11.54 16.55 6.31
C SER A 217 12.74 17.23 6.97
N LEU A 218 13.96 16.97 6.50
CA LEU A 218 15.17 17.62 6.97
C LEU A 218 15.13 19.13 6.74
N ALA A 219 14.75 19.57 5.53
CA ALA A 219 14.63 20.99 5.21
C ALA A 219 13.60 21.68 6.13
N PHE A 220 12.45 21.04 6.34
CA PHE A 220 11.39 21.55 7.21
C PHE A 220 11.83 21.66 8.67
N THR A 221 12.54 20.66 9.20
CA THR A 221 13.00 20.67 10.59
C THR A 221 14.17 21.60 10.84
N ILE A 222 15.05 21.82 9.86
CA ILE A 222 16.09 22.85 9.96
C ILE A 222 15.46 24.23 10.13
N VAL A 223 14.45 24.56 9.32
CA VAL A 223 13.74 25.84 9.41
C VAL A 223 13.09 26.01 10.79
N LEU A 224 12.36 25.00 11.27
CA LEU A 224 11.74 25.03 12.60
C LEU A 224 12.77 25.07 13.74
N GLY A 225 13.88 24.34 13.60
CA GLY A 225 14.97 24.34 14.56
C GLY A 225 15.59 25.73 14.72
N ILE A 226 15.82 26.44 13.60
CA ILE A 226 16.29 27.84 13.62
C ILE A 226 15.28 28.73 14.37
N ILE A 227 13.98 28.60 14.10
CA ILE A 227 12.94 29.36 14.81
C ILE A 227 13.00 29.10 16.33
N LEU A 228 13.17 27.84 16.75
CA LEU A 228 13.30 27.46 18.16
C LEU A 228 14.59 27.98 18.82
N THR A 229 15.67 28.19 18.06
CA THR A 229 16.89 28.80 18.61
C THR A 229 16.73 30.28 18.95
N VAL A 230 15.91 31.00 18.17
CA VAL A 230 15.63 32.42 18.38
C VAL A 230 14.73 32.64 19.60
N ALA A 231 13.92 31.64 19.97
CA ALA A 231 13.01 31.74 21.10
C ALA A 231 13.76 31.99 22.44
N PRO A 232 13.41 33.07 23.17
CA PRO A 232 14.03 33.39 24.46
C PRO A 232 13.72 32.30 25.49
N SER A 233 14.61 32.11 26.46
CA SER A 233 14.37 31.18 27.58
C SER A 233 13.35 31.78 28.54
N GLY A 234 12.22 31.10 28.73
CA GLY A 234 11.30 31.40 29.82
C GLY A 234 11.93 30.92 31.12
N ASN A 235 12.16 31.81 32.08
CA ASN A 235 12.79 31.48 33.36
C ASN A 235 11.72 31.11 34.41
N MET A 236 10.79 30.22 34.06
CA MET A 236 9.59 29.93 34.88
C MET A 236 9.82 28.79 35.89
N TYR A 237 10.77 27.89 35.60
CA TYR A 237 11.19 26.79 36.49
C TYR A 237 12.71 26.62 36.47
#